data_AF-A0A4Y8IIG1-F1
#
_entry.id   AF-A0A4Y8IIG1-F1
#
_cell.length_a   1.000
_cell.length_b   1.000
_cell.length_c   1.000
_cell.angle_alpha   90.00
_cell.angle_beta   90.00
_cell.angle_gamma   90.00
#
_symmetry.space_group_name_H-M   'P 1'
#
loop_
_entity.id
_entity.type
_entity.pdbx_description
1 polymer ?
#
loop_
_entity_poly.entity_id
_entity_poly.type
_entity_poly.pdbx_seq_one_letter_code
_entity_poly.pdbx_strand_id
1 'polypeptide(L)'
;MGVNLMILKSLFLFFISCVLILGLTANSNITQASVTTNDLHLPLTPKYSSDRTKKVTHVLVHFISNAGKNPNEPYNVNSIYNIFLDYGFSTHYMIGRSGEIYKLVDEERVAFHAGKGSLSRFSGYKNNLNDYSIGIELLAIGTRNEMMSMISSQAYDSVSSSDIGYTDAQYRSLNRLLDGILNRHPLVKRNKNHILGHEEYAPGRKPDPGKLFAWARVDFTQKHYVREGDTLWEIAQKYGVTIDSIALLNTIDPNKYLQIGQKLIIPATYKVLSGDTLWEIAKKYGVSIETLTNLNNLNPKDFLQVGQRLKIPSGTTTYRVKSGDTLWRIAQKYHVSIDTIVKVNHLDPNAYLQIGQNLLIPQ
;
A
#
# COMPACT_ATOMS: atom_id res chain seq x y z
N MET A 1 -21.13 48.00 -71.21
CA MET A 1 -20.04 48.44 -70.31
C MET A 1 -20.63 48.55 -68.90
N GLY A 2 -20.23 47.85 -67.84
CA GLY A 2 -19.27 46.76 -67.61
C GLY A 2 -19.38 46.28 -66.14
N VAL A 3 -19.30 44.95 -65.96
CA VAL A 3 -18.72 44.10 -64.86
C VAL A 3 -19.20 44.32 -63.38
N ASN A 4 -19.99 43.43 -62.73
CA ASN A 4 -19.70 42.18 -61.93
C ASN A 4 -18.95 42.39 -60.58
N LEU A 5 -19.15 41.74 -59.41
CA LEU A 5 -19.95 40.57 -58.91
C LEU A 5 -19.79 40.45 -57.33
N MET A 6 -20.77 39.83 -56.62
CA MET A 6 -20.71 39.08 -55.32
C MET A 6 -20.39 39.78 -53.96
N ILE A 7 -20.72 39.27 -52.75
CA ILE A 7 -21.91 38.68 -52.04
C ILE A 7 -21.47 38.41 -50.56
N LEU A 8 -22.43 38.44 -49.61
CA LEU A 8 -22.46 37.87 -48.23
C LEU A 8 -21.81 38.64 -47.03
N LYS A 9 -22.66 39.10 -46.09
CA LYS A 9 -22.70 38.64 -44.67
C LYS A 9 -23.70 39.44 -43.83
N SER A 10 -24.21 38.76 -42.80
CA SER A 10 -24.80 39.24 -41.55
C SER A 10 -26.32 39.36 -41.48
N LEU A 11 -26.95 38.43 -40.75
CA LEU A 11 -28.12 38.75 -39.93
C LEU A 11 -28.06 37.94 -38.63
N PHE A 12 -28.21 38.67 -37.53
CA PHE A 12 -28.09 38.21 -36.15
C PHE A 12 -29.50 38.31 -35.51
N LEU A 13 -29.86 37.29 -34.73
CA LEU A 13 -30.83 37.30 -33.61
C LEU A 13 -32.35 37.49 -33.88
N PHE A 14 -33.13 36.42 -33.68
CA PHE A 14 -34.02 36.19 -32.52
C PHE A 14 -34.98 35.03 -32.86
N PHE A 15 -34.97 33.92 -32.10
CA PHE A 15 -36.19 33.17 -31.79
C PHE A 15 -35.93 32.26 -30.58
N ILE A 16 -36.73 32.49 -29.55
CA ILE A 16 -36.85 31.66 -28.34
C ILE A 16 -37.53 30.35 -28.76
N SER A 17 -36.92 29.21 -28.47
CA SER A 17 -37.56 27.91 -28.55
C SER A 17 -37.24 27.09 -27.30
N CYS A 18 -38.30 26.75 -26.57
CA CYS A 18 -38.33 25.74 -25.53
C CYS A 18 -37.81 24.40 -26.06
N VAL A 19 -36.68 23.94 -25.54
CA VAL A 19 -36.34 22.52 -25.53
C VAL A 19 -36.09 22.14 -24.08
N LEU A 20 -37.01 21.35 -23.52
CA LEU A 20 -36.74 20.50 -22.36
C LEU A 20 -35.56 19.60 -22.73
N ILE A 21 -34.35 19.98 -22.33
CA ILE A 21 -33.24 19.05 -22.25
C ILE A 21 -33.38 18.37 -20.90
N LEU A 22 -33.99 17.18 -20.91
CA LEU A 22 -33.79 16.18 -19.86
C LEU A 22 -32.28 16.01 -19.70
N GLY A 23 -31.74 16.65 -18.66
CA GLY A 23 -30.40 16.41 -18.19
C GLY A 23 -30.31 14.98 -17.69
N LEU A 24 -30.05 14.04 -18.60
CA LEU A 24 -29.36 12.82 -18.26
C LEU A 24 -27.95 13.24 -17.86
N THR A 25 -27.80 13.65 -16.60
CA THR A 25 -26.51 13.54 -15.93
C THR A 25 -26.17 12.06 -16.02
N ALA A 26 -25.32 11.71 -16.99
CA ALA A 26 -24.52 10.51 -16.89
C ALA A 26 -23.67 10.71 -15.64
N ASN A 27 -24.24 10.34 -14.50
CA ASN A 27 -23.49 10.00 -13.31
C ASN A 27 -22.63 8.84 -13.79
N SER A 28 -21.40 9.15 -14.20
CA SER A 28 -20.34 8.19 -14.29
C SER A 28 -20.06 7.76 -12.85
N ASN A 29 -20.98 6.95 -12.32
CA ASN A 29 -20.70 6.00 -11.28
C ASN A 29 -19.64 5.07 -11.88
N ILE A 30 -18.40 5.53 -11.81
CA ILE A 30 -17.24 4.65 -11.83
C ILE A 30 -17.45 3.81 -10.58
N THR A 31 -18.18 2.70 -10.73
CA THR A 31 -18.23 1.63 -9.76
C THR A 31 -16.80 1.09 -9.70
N GLN A 32 -15.97 1.72 -8.86
CA GLN A 32 -14.72 1.14 -8.42
C GLN A 32 -15.09 -0.22 -7.85
N ALA A 33 -14.51 -1.28 -8.43
CA ALA A 33 -14.79 -2.64 -8.01
C ALA A 33 -14.70 -2.73 -6.48
N SER A 34 -15.83 -2.94 -5.81
CA SER A 34 -15.88 -3.17 -4.38
C SER A 34 -14.93 -4.32 -4.07
N VAL A 35 -14.06 -4.13 -3.08
CA VAL A 35 -13.17 -5.21 -2.62
C VAL A 35 -14.06 -6.37 -2.17
N THR A 36 -14.06 -7.48 -2.90
CA THR A 36 -14.83 -8.67 -2.54
C THR A 36 -14.31 -9.22 -1.22
N THR A 37 -15.20 -9.36 -0.24
CA THR A 37 -14.91 -9.93 1.07
C THR A 37 -15.79 -11.14 1.34
N ASN A 38 -15.25 -12.10 2.07
CA ASN A 38 -16.03 -13.16 2.72
C ASN A 38 -16.41 -12.67 4.11
N ASP A 39 -17.70 -12.67 4.44
CA ASP A 39 -18.14 -12.23 5.76
C ASP A 39 -17.85 -13.33 6.79
N LEU A 40 -17.09 -12.96 7.82
CA LEU A 40 -16.68 -13.82 8.93
C LEU A 40 -16.80 -13.02 10.23
N HIS A 41 -17.94 -12.37 10.41
CA HIS A 41 -18.15 -11.41 11.48
C HIS A 41 -17.97 -12.01 12.87
N LEU A 42 -17.18 -11.34 13.70
CA LEU A 42 -17.10 -11.62 15.13
C LEU A 42 -18.38 -11.13 15.83
N PRO A 43 -18.74 -11.72 16.99
CA PRO A 43 -19.87 -11.23 17.77
C PRO A 43 -19.70 -9.75 18.12
N LEU A 44 -20.72 -8.93 17.88
CA LEU A 44 -20.71 -7.49 18.17
C LEU A 44 -20.94 -7.19 19.66
N THR A 45 -20.25 -7.91 20.54
CA THR A 45 -20.30 -7.69 21.98
C THR A 45 -19.19 -6.73 22.40
N PRO A 46 -19.30 -6.08 23.59
CA PRO A 46 -18.23 -5.24 24.14
C PRO A 46 -16.90 -5.96 24.34
N LYS A 47 -16.86 -7.30 24.23
CA LYS A 47 -15.62 -8.08 24.27
C LYS A 47 -14.78 -7.93 23.00
N TYR A 48 -15.42 -7.77 21.83
CA TYR A 48 -14.72 -7.78 20.54
C TYR A 48 -14.83 -6.48 19.76
N SER A 49 -15.76 -5.59 20.11
CA SER A 49 -15.86 -4.29 19.43
C SER A 49 -16.54 -3.24 20.29
N SER A 50 -16.36 -1.98 19.91
CA SER A 50 -17.13 -0.85 20.45
C SER A 50 -17.56 0.10 19.34
N ASP A 51 -18.42 1.04 19.66
CA ASP A 51 -18.90 2.04 18.70
C ASP A 51 -17.76 3.00 18.32
N ARG A 52 -17.60 3.26 17.02
CA ARG A 52 -16.58 4.19 16.54
C ARG A 52 -17.08 5.62 16.60
N THR A 53 -16.41 6.44 17.41
CA THR A 53 -16.64 7.89 17.47
C THR A 53 -15.52 8.71 16.82
N LYS A 54 -14.37 8.08 16.54
CA LYS A 54 -13.19 8.73 15.95
C LYS A 54 -13.04 8.36 14.48
N LYS A 55 -12.58 9.32 13.68
CA LYS A 55 -12.31 9.08 12.26
C LYS A 55 -11.10 8.15 12.11
N VAL A 56 -11.19 7.24 11.16
CA VAL A 56 -10.05 6.40 10.76
C VAL A 56 -8.97 7.28 10.16
N THR A 57 -7.76 7.16 10.68
CA THR A 57 -6.56 7.86 10.21
C THR A 57 -5.42 6.92 9.90
N HIS A 58 -5.46 5.66 10.38
CA HIS A 58 -4.39 4.70 10.22
C HIS A 58 -4.90 3.32 9.77
N VAL A 59 -3.98 2.53 9.23
CA VAL A 59 -4.10 1.09 9.01
C VAL A 59 -2.95 0.42 9.77
N LEU A 60 -3.26 -0.62 10.53
CA LEU A 60 -2.27 -1.40 11.27
C LEU A 60 -2.22 -2.81 10.70
N VAL A 61 -1.07 -3.21 10.18
CA VAL A 61 -0.82 -4.49 9.55
C VAL A 61 -0.19 -5.44 10.57
N HIS A 62 -0.75 -6.64 10.62
CA HIS A 62 -0.41 -7.69 11.56
C HIS A 62 -0.20 -9.02 10.83
N PHE A 63 0.27 -10.03 11.57
CA PHE A 63 0.17 -11.42 11.13
C PHE A 63 -0.39 -12.31 12.23
N ILE A 64 -1.02 -13.40 11.80
CA ILE A 64 -1.57 -14.42 12.69
C ILE A 64 -1.42 -15.82 12.09
N SER A 65 -1.28 -16.81 12.96
CA SER A 65 -1.33 -18.23 12.60
C SER A 65 -1.83 -19.08 13.77
N ASN A 66 -2.29 -20.28 13.45
CA ASN A 66 -2.64 -21.34 14.40
C ASN A 66 -1.47 -22.31 14.66
N ALA A 67 -0.24 -21.96 14.23
CA ALA A 67 0.91 -22.86 14.27
C ALA A 67 1.24 -23.39 15.69
N GLY A 68 0.90 -22.62 16.72
CA GLY A 68 1.11 -23.03 18.12
C GLY A 68 0.21 -24.17 18.57
N LYS A 69 -1.01 -24.27 18.00
CA LYS A 69 -1.95 -25.37 18.30
C LYS A 69 -1.84 -26.50 17.27
N ASN A 70 -1.72 -26.17 15.98
CA ASN A 70 -1.58 -27.14 14.90
C ASN A 70 -0.59 -26.63 13.84
N PRO A 71 0.71 -27.00 13.92
CA PRO A 71 1.73 -26.54 12.98
C PRO A 71 1.62 -27.15 11.58
N ASN A 72 0.86 -28.24 11.41
CA ASN A 72 0.61 -28.86 10.09
C ASN A 72 -0.55 -28.19 9.34
N GLU A 73 -1.41 -27.46 10.06
CA GLU A 73 -2.49 -26.66 9.47
C GLU A 73 -2.51 -25.25 10.08
N PRO A 74 -1.43 -24.47 9.91
CA PRO A 74 -1.25 -23.19 10.61
C PRO A 74 -2.23 -22.11 10.13
N TYR A 75 -2.90 -22.32 9.00
CA TYR A 75 -3.76 -21.34 8.34
C TYR A 75 -5.23 -21.75 8.24
N ASN A 76 -5.66 -22.74 9.04
CA ASN A 76 -7.08 -23.07 9.12
C ASN A 76 -7.89 -21.86 9.64
N VAL A 77 -8.77 -21.33 8.78
CA VAL A 77 -9.53 -20.10 9.03
C VAL A 77 -10.42 -20.21 10.26
N ASN A 78 -11.08 -21.35 10.48
CA ASN A 78 -11.95 -21.56 11.64
C ASN A 78 -11.14 -21.61 12.94
N SER A 79 -9.98 -22.28 12.93
CA SER A 79 -9.08 -22.31 14.08
C SER A 79 -8.58 -20.92 14.44
N ILE A 80 -8.22 -20.11 13.44
CA ILE A 80 -7.80 -18.72 13.65
C ILE A 80 -8.96 -17.84 14.13
N TYR A 81 -10.16 -18.03 13.57
CA TYR A 81 -11.37 -17.36 14.04
C TYR A 81 -11.60 -17.62 15.53
N ASN A 82 -11.42 -18.87 15.99
CA ASN A 82 -11.53 -19.22 17.39
C ASN A 82 -10.44 -18.58 18.27
N ILE A 83 -9.25 -18.28 17.75
CA ILE A 83 -8.23 -17.52 18.50
C ILE A 83 -8.77 -16.12 18.86
N PHE A 84 -9.45 -15.43 17.95
CA PHE A 84 -10.08 -14.14 18.27
C PHE A 84 -11.10 -14.29 19.40
N LEU A 85 -11.95 -15.32 19.34
CA LEU A 85 -12.96 -15.60 20.36
C LEU A 85 -12.34 -15.92 21.72
N ASP A 86 -11.35 -16.82 21.76
CA ASP A 86 -10.69 -17.28 22.97
C ASP A 86 -10.06 -16.10 23.73
N TYR A 87 -9.31 -15.26 23.02
CA TYR A 87 -8.51 -14.21 23.63
C TYR A 87 -9.19 -12.84 23.73
N GLY A 88 -10.37 -12.65 23.13
CA GLY A 88 -11.04 -11.35 23.18
C GLY A 88 -10.35 -10.26 22.35
N PHE A 89 -9.64 -10.67 21.30
CA PHE A 89 -9.08 -9.75 20.31
C PHE A 89 -9.98 -9.71 19.07
N SER A 90 -9.83 -8.68 18.25
CA SER A 90 -10.54 -8.59 16.98
C SER A 90 -9.76 -7.74 15.98
N THR A 91 -10.07 -7.94 14.71
CA THR A 91 -9.51 -7.18 13.59
C THR A 91 -10.65 -6.82 12.63
N HIS A 92 -10.45 -5.87 11.72
CA HIS A 92 -11.46 -5.56 10.71
C HIS A 92 -11.37 -6.56 9.56
N TYR A 93 -10.13 -6.84 9.12
CA TYR A 93 -9.87 -7.70 7.99
C TYR A 93 -8.83 -8.77 8.31
N MET A 94 -8.99 -9.91 7.65
CA MET A 94 -7.99 -10.97 7.60
C MET A 94 -7.74 -11.38 6.16
N ILE A 95 -6.48 -11.61 5.77
CA ILE A 95 -6.09 -12.01 4.41
C ILE A 95 -5.48 -13.42 4.42
N GLY A 96 -6.20 -14.35 3.79
CA GLY A 96 -5.82 -15.74 3.61
C GLY A 96 -4.60 -15.93 2.69
N ARG A 97 -4.02 -17.13 2.69
CA ARG A 97 -2.81 -17.45 1.89
C ARG A 97 -3.04 -17.32 0.38
N SER A 98 -4.26 -17.55 -0.11
CA SER A 98 -4.60 -17.38 -1.53
C SER A 98 -5.14 -15.98 -1.84
N GLY A 99 -5.09 -15.05 -0.88
CA GLY A 99 -5.53 -13.67 -1.04
C GLY A 99 -7.02 -13.45 -0.79
N GLU A 100 -7.73 -14.43 -0.25
CA GLU A 100 -9.10 -14.26 0.24
C GLU A 100 -9.11 -13.19 1.34
N ILE A 101 -10.02 -12.23 1.24
CA ILE A 101 -10.19 -11.19 2.26
C ILE A 101 -11.43 -11.53 3.07
N TYR A 102 -11.27 -11.72 4.37
CA TYR A 102 -12.36 -11.94 5.31
C TYR A 102 -12.64 -10.66 6.07
N LYS A 103 -13.91 -10.30 6.24
CA LYS A 103 -14.35 -9.17 7.05
C LYS A 103 -14.86 -9.67 8.40
N LEU A 104 -14.22 -9.24 9.49
CA LEU A 104 -14.52 -9.70 10.85
C LEU A 104 -15.23 -8.62 11.68
N VAL A 105 -14.87 -7.35 11.49
CA VAL A 105 -15.49 -6.20 12.14
C VAL A 105 -15.72 -5.11 11.11
N ASP A 106 -16.90 -4.51 11.12
CA ASP A 106 -17.26 -3.36 10.29
C ASP A 106 -16.34 -2.15 10.57
N GLU A 107 -16.01 -1.37 9.53
CA GLU A 107 -15.14 -0.19 9.68
C GLU A 107 -15.81 0.92 10.51
N GLU A 108 -17.15 0.90 10.62
CA GLU A 108 -17.97 1.75 11.47
C GLU A 108 -17.87 1.39 12.97
N ARG A 109 -17.20 0.29 13.30
CA ARG A 109 -16.92 -0.14 14.66
C ARG A 109 -15.42 -0.13 14.93
N VAL A 110 -15.06 -0.09 16.20
CA VAL A 110 -13.68 -0.24 16.66
C VAL A 110 -13.41 -1.72 16.90
N ALA A 111 -12.39 -2.26 16.22
CA ALA A 111 -11.79 -3.55 16.55
C ALA A 111 -10.64 -3.38 17.56
N PHE A 112 -10.34 -4.43 18.32
CA PHE A 112 -9.36 -4.44 19.41
C PHE A 112 -8.07 -5.19 19.01
N HIS A 113 -7.26 -4.60 18.13
CA HIS A 113 -6.05 -5.22 17.55
C HIS A 113 -4.72 -4.57 17.98
N ALA A 114 -4.70 -3.25 18.25
CA ALA A 114 -3.48 -2.52 18.55
C ALA A 114 -3.06 -2.66 20.03
N GLY A 115 -3.98 -2.44 20.97
CA GLY A 115 -3.69 -2.44 22.41
C GLY A 115 -2.75 -1.30 22.86
N LYS A 116 -1.89 -1.57 23.86
CA LYS A 116 -0.94 -0.56 24.39
C LYS A 116 0.20 -0.28 23.43
N GLY A 117 0.53 1.00 23.25
CA GLY A 117 1.56 1.45 22.32
C GLY A 117 1.59 2.98 22.20
N SER A 118 2.49 3.47 21.36
CA SER A 118 2.61 4.89 21.04
C SER A 118 3.33 5.07 19.71
N LEU A 119 2.90 6.06 18.93
CA LEU A 119 3.66 6.53 17.78
C LEU A 119 4.55 7.68 18.26
N SER A 120 5.87 7.52 18.17
CA SER A 120 6.85 8.49 18.66
C SER A 120 6.61 9.92 18.13
N ARG A 121 6.10 10.02 16.91
CA ARG A 121 5.81 11.31 16.22
C ARG A 121 4.39 11.81 16.42
N PHE A 122 3.51 11.00 17.02
CA PHE A 122 2.10 11.30 17.16
C PHE A 122 1.59 10.84 18.54
N SER A 123 1.96 11.61 19.58
CA SER A 123 1.64 11.31 20.98
C SER A 123 0.14 11.18 21.27
N GLY A 124 -0.72 11.81 20.45
CA GLY A 124 -2.18 11.70 20.54
C GLY A 124 -2.74 10.29 20.34
N TYR A 125 -1.94 9.35 19.80
CA TYR A 125 -2.32 7.96 19.60
C TYR A 125 -1.85 7.01 20.72
N LYS A 126 -1.32 7.53 21.83
CA LYS A 126 -0.81 6.69 22.92
C LYS A 126 -1.95 5.87 23.53
N ASN A 127 -1.82 4.55 23.46
CA ASN A 127 -2.74 3.54 24.01
C ASN A 127 -4.20 3.60 23.49
N ASN A 128 -4.47 4.29 22.39
CA ASN A 128 -5.83 4.44 21.83
C ASN A 128 -5.87 4.27 20.30
N LEU A 129 -4.85 3.68 19.67
CA LEU A 129 -4.80 3.57 18.21
C LEU A 129 -5.96 2.75 17.62
N ASN A 130 -6.58 1.84 18.37
CA ASN A 130 -7.79 1.11 17.95
C ASN A 130 -8.89 2.06 17.45
N ASP A 131 -9.12 3.17 18.15
CA ASP A 131 -10.18 4.14 17.82
C ASP A 131 -9.95 4.81 16.46
N TYR A 132 -8.70 4.84 16.01
CA TYR A 132 -8.25 5.58 14.84
C TYR A 132 -7.79 4.69 13.69
N SER A 133 -7.81 3.37 13.85
CA SER A 133 -7.21 2.46 12.88
C SER A 133 -8.11 1.33 12.41
N ILE A 134 -7.77 0.85 11.22
CA ILE A 134 -8.23 -0.41 10.66
C ILE A 134 -7.12 -1.45 10.82
N GLY A 135 -7.35 -2.46 11.64
CA GLY A 135 -6.52 -3.65 11.73
C GLY A 135 -6.69 -4.60 10.54
N ILE A 136 -5.57 -5.10 10.03
CA ILE A 136 -5.51 -6.12 8.97
C ILE A 136 -4.56 -7.23 9.42
N GLU A 137 -5.07 -8.46 9.51
CA GLU A 137 -4.30 -9.65 9.86
C GLU A 137 -3.95 -10.44 8.60
N LEU A 138 -2.67 -10.71 8.35
CA LEU A 138 -2.26 -11.61 7.28
C LEU A 138 -1.96 -13.00 7.85
N LEU A 139 -2.44 -14.05 7.18
CA LEU A 139 -2.10 -15.42 7.55
C LEU A 139 -0.63 -15.70 7.20
N ALA A 140 0.24 -15.66 8.21
CA ALA A 140 1.69 -15.81 8.02
C ALA A 140 2.38 -16.29 9.30
N ILE A 141 3.60 -16.79 9.10
CA ILE A 141 4.53 -17.20 10.15
C ILE A 141 5.82 -16.40 9.94
N GLY A 142 6.27 -15.72 11.01
CA GLY A 142 7.51 -14.95 11.01
C GLY A 142 8.76 -15.84 11.07
N THR A 143 9.91 -15.21 11.28
CA THR A 143 11.16 -15.93 11.53
C THR A 143 11.10 -16.71 12.84
N ARG A 144 11.96 -17.74 13.00
CA ARG A 144 12.07 -18.50 14.26
C ARG A 144 12.14 -17.58 15.47
N ASN A 145 13.05 -16.61 15.45
CA ASN A 145 13.27 -15.69 16.58
C ASN A 145 12.02 -14.87 16.92
N GLU A 146 11.24 -14.45 15.94
CA GLU A 146 9.99 -13.71 16.16
C GLU A 146 8.91 -14.61 16.76
N MET A 147 8.87 -15.87 16.33
CA MET A 147 7.83 -16.84 16.71
C MET A 147 8.05 -17.50 18.08
N MET A 148 9.29 -17.51 18.64
CA MET A 148 9.57 -18.17 19.93
C MET A 148 8.81 -17.60 21.13
N SER A 149 8.28 -16.37 21.01
CA SER A 149 7.40 -15.79 22.04
C SER A 149 5.94 -16.26 21.94
N MET A 150 5.58 -16.93 20.84
CA MET A 150 4.21 -17.30 20.49
C MET A 150 4.00 -18.82 20.40
N ILE A 151 5.02 -19.56 19.97
CA ILE A 151 4.96 -21.02 19.77
C ILE A 151 6.27 -21.69 20.23
N SER A 152 6.22 -22.99 20.54
CA SER A 152 7.40 -23.75 20.93
C SER A 152 8.35 -23.98 19.74
N SER A 153 9.63 -24.28 20.02
CA SER A 153 10.59 -24.65 18.97
C SER A 153 10.10 -25.85 18.18
N GLN A 154 9.56 -26.88 18.85
CA GLN A 154 9.06 -28.09 18.20
C GLN A 154 7.88 -27.80 17.27
N ALA A 155 6.99 -26.88 17.67
CA ALA A 155 5.90 -26.44 16.82
C ALA A 155 6.44 -25.73 15.57
N TYR A 156 7.40 -24.80 15.74
CA TYR A 156 8.04 -24.12 14.62
C TYR A 156 8.79 -25.10 13.69
N ASP A 157 9.50 -26.08 14.25
CA ASP A 157 10.25 -27.11 13.51
C ASP A 157 9.34 -28.00 12.66
N SER A 158 8.05 -28.11 13.04
CA SER A 158 7.04 -28.89 12.32
C SER A 158 6.34 -28.10 11.21
N VAL A 159 6.53 -26.78 11.14
CA VAL A 159 5.93 -25.94 10.10
C VAL A 159 6.67 -26.16 8.77
N SER A 160 5.92 -26.37 7.68
CA SER A 160 6.51 -26.44 6.34
C SER A 160 7.24 -25.14 5.98
N SER A 161 8.40 -25.24 5.35
CA SER A 161 9.14 -24.06 4.88
C SER A 161 8.33 -23.21 3.88
N SER A 162 7.43 -23.83 3.11
CA SER A 162 6.50 -23.13 2.19
C SER A 162 5.44 -22.27 2.91
N ASP A 163 5.19 -22.55 4.20
CA ASP A 163 4.25 -21.79 5.00
C ASP A 163 4.89 -20.58 5.67
N ILE A 164 6.22 -20.51 5.75
CA ILE A 164 6.92 -19.38 6.37
C ILE A 164 6.85 -18.13 5.47
N GLY A 165 6.60 -16.96 6.05
CA GLY A 165 6.52 -15.69 5.33
C GLY A 165 5.15 -15.44 4.69
N TYR A 166 5.14 -14.74 3.55
CA TYR A 166 3.93 -14.18 2.92
C TYR A 166 3.82 -14.59 1.45
N THR A 167 2.60 -14.68 0.93
CA THR A 167 2.35 -15.03 -0.48
C THR A 167 2.15 -13.82 -1.37
N ASP A 168 2.37 -14.00 -2.67
CA ASP A 168 2.06 -12.98 -3.68
C ASP A 168 0.57 -12.58 -3.70
N ALA A 169 -0.31 -13.55 -3.46
CA ALA A 169 -1.74 -13.33 -3.45
C ALA A 169 -2.16 -12.43 -2.28
N GLN A 170 -1.48 -12.54 -1.14
CA GLN A 170 -1.68 -11.66 0.00
C GLN A 170 -1.29 -10.22 -0.31
N TYR A 171 -0.12 -9.96 -0.91
CA TYR A 171 0.27 -8.59 -1.26
C TYR A 171 -0.67 -7.95 -2.30
N ARG A 172 -1.10 -8.72 -3.32
CA ARG A 172 -2.10 -8.24 -4.28
C ARG A 172 -3.40 -7.83 -3.58
N SER A 173 -3.84 -8.65 -2.64
CA SER A 173 -5.09 -8.43 -1.91
C SER A 173 -4.98 -7.30 -0.90
N LEU A 174 -3.83 -7.17 -0.22
CA LEU A 174 -3.54 -6.06 0.68
C LEU A 174 -3.55 -4.72 -0.08
N ASN A 175 -2.88 -4.63 -1.23
CA ASN A 175 -2.86 -3.41 -2.02
C ASN A 175 -4.27 -3.01 -2.50
N ARG A 176 -5.08 -3.98 -2.95
CA ARG A 176 -6.49 -3.77 -3.32
C ARG A 176 -7.36 -3.37 -2.12
N LEU A 177 -7.14 -3.97 -0.95
CA LEU A 177 -7.86 -3.63 0.26
C LEU A 177 -7.52 -2.21 0.72
N LEU A 178 -6.23 -1.85 0.72
CA LEU A 178 -5.76 -0.50 1.03
C LEU A 178 -6.39 0.53 0.08
N ASP A 179 -6.47 0.27 -1.22
CA ASP A 179 -7.18 1.15 -2.16
C ASP A 179 -8.62 1.41 -1.73
N GLY A 180 -9.35 0.36 -1.34
CA GLY A 180 -10.72 0.48 -0.84
C GLY A 180 -10.82 1.27 0.47
N ILE A 181 -9.97 0.96 1.45
CA ILE A 181 -9.93 1.63 2.75
C ILE A 181 -9.64 3.12 2.57
N LEU A 182 -8.61 3.48 1.79
CA LEU A 182 -8.20 4.87 1.62
C LEU A 182 -9.24 5.69 0.84
N ASN A 183 -10.01 5.05 -0.05
CA ASN A 183 -11.13 5.70 -0.72
C ASN A 183 -12.27 6.03 0.26
N ARG A 184 -12.58 5.12 1.19
CA ARG A 184 -13.60 5.32 2.23
C ARG A 184 -13.14 6.25 3.36
N HIS A 185 -11.84 6.23 3.67
CA HIS A 185 -11.21 6.97 4.78
C HIS A 185 -10.13 7.92 4.28
N PRO A 186 -10.50 9.10 3.72
CA PRO A 186 -9.56 10.01 3.04
C PRO A 186 -8.51 10.67 3.95
N LEU A 187 -8.62 10.52 5.28
CA LEU A 187 -7.59 10.94 6.23
C LEU A 187 -6.42 9.95 6.30
N VAL A 188 -6.61 8.69 5.89
CA VAL A 188 -5.54 7.72 5.74
C VAL A 188 -4.75 8.07 4.48
N LYS A 189 -3.46 8.38 4.63
CA LYS A 189 -2.58 8.65 3.49
C LYS A 189 -1.82 7.39 3.10
N ARG A 190 -1.49 7.24 1.81
CA ARG A 190 -0.78 6.06 1.31
C ARG A 190 0.72 6.15 1.57
N ASN A 191 1.12 6.15 2.84
CA ASN A 191 2.51 6.22 3.27
C ASN A 191 2.70 5.54 4.63
N LYS A 192 3.96 5.35 5.03
CA LYS A 192 4.35 4.71 6.30
C LYS A 192 4.13 5.56 7.56
N ASN A 193 3.47 6.71 7.48
CA ASN A 193 2.97 7.40 8.68
C ASN A 193 1.53 7.00 9.01
N HIS A 194 0.79 6.46 8.04
CA HIS A 194 -0.60 6.06 8.19
C HIS A 194 -0.81 4.55 7.99
N ILE A 195 0.04 3.88 7.20
CA ILE A 195 0.02 2.42 7.01
C ILE A 195 1.22 1.85 7.77
N LEU A 196 0.94 1.22 8.90
CA LEU A 196 1.93 0.87 9.91
C LEU A 196 1.98 -0.65 10.12
N GLY A 197 3.12 -1.16 10.53
CA GLY A 197 3.22 -2.44 11.23
C GLY A 197 2.96 -2.26 12.72
N HIS A 198 2.54 -3.33 13.41
CA HIS A 198 2.40 -3.30 14.87
C HIS A 198 3.71 -2.92 15.57
N GLU A 199 4.85 -3.41 15.08
CA GLU A 199 6.18 -3.11 15.64
C GLU A 199 6.48 -1.61 15.71
N GLU A 200 5.92 -0.79 14.82
CA GLU A 200 6.08 0.67 14.83
C GLU A 200 5.25 1.35 15.92
N TYR A 201 4.13 0.75 16.31
CA TYR A 201 3.24 1.25 17.36
C TYR A 201 3.60 0.70 18.75
N ALA A 202 4.08 -0.54 18.83
CA ALA A 202 4.48 -1.17 20.08
C ALA A 202 5.85 -1.87 19.97
N PRO A 203 6.95 -1.10 19.83
CA PRO A 203 8.29 -1.64 19.68
C PRO A 203 8.65 -2.61 20.81
N GLY A 204 9.20 -3.78 20.45
CA GLY A 204 9.62 -4.82 21.40
C GLY A 204 8.51 -5.66 22.01
N ARG A 205 7.23 -5.25 21.91
CA ARG A 205 6.09 -6.04 22.39
C ARG A 205 5.56 -7.00 21.33
N LYS A 206 5.52 -6.56 20.07
CA LYS A 206 5.01 -7.33 18.94
C LYS A 206 5.91 -7.12 17.72
N PRO A 207 6.36 -8.19 17.05
CA PRO A 207 7.19 -8.04 15.85
C PRO A 207 6.36 -7.74 14.59
N ASP A 208 5.03 -7.81 14.65
CA ASP A 208 4.17 -7.81 13.45
C ASP A 208 4.34 -6.55 12.56
N PRO A 209 4.34 -6.66 11.22
CA PRO A 209 4.24 -7.90 10.43
C PRO A 209 5.58 -8.66 10.31
N GLY A 210 6.65 -8.22 10.96
CA GLY A 210 7.91 -8.94 11.07
C GLY A 210 8.83 -8.79 9.87
N LYS A 211 10.06 -9.30 10.02
CA LYS A 211 11.15 -9.14 9.06
C LYS A 211 10.89 -9.77 7.69
N LEU A 212 10.00 -10.75 7.61
CA LEU A 212 9.64 -11.42 6.36
C LEU A 212 8.59 -10.63 5.55
N PHE A 213 7.99 -9.60 6.12
CA PHE A 213 7.06 -8.73 5.41
C PHE A 213 7.83 -7.72 4.55
N ALA A 214 7.69 -7.84 3.23
CA ALA A 214 8.37 -7.01 2.26
C ALA A 214 7.57 -5.71 2.03
N TRP A 215 7.86 -4.67 2.83
CA TRP A 215 7.23 -3.35 2.69
C TRP A 215 7.35 -2.74 1.30
N ALA A 216 8.42 -3.04 0.55
CA ALA A 216 8.57 -2.61 -0.85
C ALA A 216 7.51 -3.19 -1.82
N ARG A 217 6.78 -4.24 -1.41
CA ARG A 217 5.65 -4.79 -2.17
C ARG A 217 4.33 -4.08 -1.89
N VAL A 218 4.29 -3.24 -0.86
CA VAL A 218 3.14 -2.36 -0.61
C VAL A 218 3.24 -1.17 -1.56
N ASP A 219 2.18 -0.92 -2.30
CA ASP A 219 2.09 0.20 -3.22
C ASP A 219 1.70 1.47 -2.44
N PHE A 220 2.64 2.40 -2.36
CA PHE A 220 2.53 3.73 -1.77
C PHE A 220 2.30 4.84 -2.82
N THR A 221 2.09 4.50 -4.10
CA THR A 221 1.74 5.50 -5.12
C THR A 221 0.36 6.07 -4.85
N GLN A 222 0.16 7.37 -5.08
CA GLN A 222 -1.14 8.01 -4.87
C GLN A 222 -1.92 8.08 -6.18
N LYS A 223 -3.25 8.09 -6.11
CA LYS A 223 -4.11 8.30 -7.27
C LYS A 223 -4.65 9.73 -7.26
N HIS A 224 -4.49 10.42 -8.37
CA HIS A 224 -5.04 11.75 -8.60
C HIS A 224 -5.96 11.70 -9.82
N TYR A 225 -7.21 12.13 -9.68
CA TYR A 225 -8.13 12.29 -10.80
C TYR A 225 -8.15 13.75 -11.20
N VAL A 226 -7.74 14.03 -12.44
CA VAL A 226 -7.63 15.38 -13.00
C VAL A 226 -8.98 16.08 -12.95
N ARG A 227 -8.98 17.29 -12.42
CA ARG A 227 -10.13 18.18 -12.30
C ARG A 227 -10.00 19.34 -13.28
N GLU A 228 -11.08 20.09 -13.43
CA GLU A 228 -11.04 21.35 -14.17
C GLU A 228 -9.95 22.27 -13.60
N GLY A 229 -9.11 22.80 -14.49
CA GLY A 229 -8.00 23.69 -14.14
C GLY A 229 -6.69 22.99 -13.76
N ASP A 230 -6.70 21.68 -13.44
CA ASP A 230 -5.48 20.99 -13.02
C ASP A 230 -4.40 21.00 -14.13
N THR A 231 -3.18 21.39 -13.75
CA THR A 231 -1.97 21.23 -14.57
C THR A 231 -0.99 20.23 -13.92
N LEU A 232 -0.10 19.63 -14.72
CA LEU A 232 0.96 18.78 -14.16
C LEU A 232 1.86 19.55 -13.17
N TRP A 233 2.04 20.86 -13.36
CA TRP A 233 2.80 21.70 -12.44
C TRP A 233 2.11 21.83 -11.08
N GLU A 234 0.82 22.18 -11.05
CA GLU A 234 0.06 22.32 -9.79
C GLU A 234 -0.06 20.98 -9.06
N ILE A 235 -0.29 19.90 -9.80
CA ILE A 235 -0.32 18.54 -9.26
C ILE A 235 1.05 18.19 -8.68
N ALA A 236 2.14 18.42 -9.41
CA ALA A 236 3.49 18.15 -8.95
C ALA A 236 3.81 18.90 -7.65
N GLN A 237 3.46 20.20 -7.56
CA GLN A 237 3.63 20.99 -6.34
C GLN A 237 2.79 20.45 -5.18
N LYS A 238 1.51 20.15 -5.43
CA LYS A 238 0.58 19.61 -4.41
C LYS A 238 1.10 18.32 -3.76
N TYR A 239 1.64 17.41 -4.55
CA TYR A 239 2.17 16.14 -4.06
C TYR A 239 3.67 16.19 -3.73
N GLY A 240 4.33 17.31 -4.01
CA GLY A 240 5.77 17.50 -3.88
C GLY A 240 6.58 16.44 -4.63
N VAL A 241 6.23 16.25 -5.90
CA VAL A 241 6.92 15.42 -6.89
C VAL A 241 7.34 16.30 -8.07
N THR A 242 8.02 15.74 -9.08
CA THR A 242 8.35 16.49 -10.32
C THR A 242 7.36 16.14 -11.44
N ILE A 243 7.17 17.07 -12.38
CA ILE A 243 6.38 16.84 -13.60
C ILE A 243 6.88 15.58 -14.32
N ASP A 244 8.20 15.46 -14.53
CA ASP A 244 8.81 14.31 -15.19
C ASP A 244 8.51 12.99 -14.48
N SER A 245 8.49 12.97 -13.14
CA SER A 245 8.20 11.76 -12.38
C SER A 245 6.74 11.32 -12.51
N ILE A 246 5.79 12.27 -12.62
CA ILE A 246 4.40 11.96 -12.93
C ILE A 246 4.31 11.47 -14.38
N ALA A 247 4.92 12.18 -15.32
CA ALA A 247 4.86 11.88 -16.75
C ALA A 247 5.40 10.48 -17.06
N LEU A 248 6.58 10.14 -16.51
CA LEU A 248 7.23 8.85 -16.67
C LEU A 248 6.36 7.70 -16.11
N LEU A 249 5.83 7.84 -14.90
CA LEU A 249 5.04 6.79 -14.25
C LEU A 249 3.69 6.53 -14.95
N ASN A 250 3.17 7.55 -15.65
CA ASN A 250 1.90 7.46 -16.38
C ASN A 250 2.07 7.25 -17.88
N THR A 251 3.30 7.19 -18.39
CA THR A 251 3.62 7.11 -19.82
C THR A 251 2.91 8.22 -20.63
N ILE A 252 2.95 9.45 -20.14
CA ILE A 252 2.35 10.63 -20.78
C ILE A 252 3.42 11.65 -21.21
N ASP A 253 3.10 12.42 -22.24
CA ASP A 253 3.91 13.58 -22.65
C ASP A 253 3.66 14.74 -21.66
N PRO A 254 4.69 15.25 -20.97
CA PRO A 254 4.54 16.31 -19.98
C PRO A 254 4.06 17.64 -20.58
N ASN A 255 4.14 17.82 -21.91
CA ASN A 255 3.71 19.03 -22.60
C ASN A 255 2.27 18.94 -23.14
N LYS A 256 1.61 17.78 -23.02
CA LYS A 256 0.22 17.61 -23.47
C LYS A 256 -0.76 17.98 -22.36
N TYR A 257 -1.91 18.52 -22.79
CA TYR A 257 -3.02 18.81 -21.89
C TYR A 257 -3.56 17.54 -21.23
N LEU A 258 -3.91 17.66 -19.95
CA LEU A 258 -4.58 16.62 -19.20
C LEU A 258 -6.07 16.58 -19.54
N GLN A 259 -6.66 15.39 -19.52
CA GLN A 259 -8.10 15.23 -19.70
C GLN A 259 -8.81 15.22 -18.35
N ILE A 260 -9.91 15.95 -18.20
CA ILE A 260 -10.71 15.91 -16.97
C ILE A 260 -11.17 14.45 -16.72
N GLY A 261 -11.02 13.99 -15.48
CA GLY A 261 -11.29 12.62 -15.07
C GLY A 261 -10.13 11.64 -15.33
N GLN A 262 -9.08 12.06 -16.05
CA GLN A 262 -7.89 11.24 -16.25
C GLN A 262 -7.28 10.87 -14.89
N LYS A 263 -7.04 9.57 -14.69
CA LYS A 263 -6.36 9.07 -13.49
C LYS A 263 -4.86 9.12 -13.69
N LEU A 264 -4.17 9.89 -12.86
CA LEU A 264 -2.73 9.93 -12.74
C LEU A 264 -2.27 9.16 -11.50
N ILE A 265 -1.27 8.31 -11.69
CA ILE A 265 -0.50 7.66 -10.63
C ILE A 265 0.62 8.62 -10.23
N ILE A 266 0.62 8.99 -8.96
CA ILE A 266 1.57 9.92 -8.39
C ILE A 266 2.64 9.12 -7.63
N PRO A 267 3.94 9.31 -7.92
CA PRO A 267 5.01 8.60 -7.23
C PRO A 267 4.95 8.77 -5.71
N ALA A 268 5.34 7.71 -4.99
CA ALA A 268 5.46 7.76 -3.55
C ALA A 268 6.59 8.72 -3.15
N THR A 269 6.33 9.56 -2.15
CA THR A 269 7.35 10.44 -1.58
C THR A 269 7.31 10.44 -0.07
N TYR A 270 8.44 10.76 0.52
CA TYR A 270 8.63 10.93 1.95
C TYR A 270 9.24 12.29 2.23
N LYS A 271 8.62 13.04 3.15
CA LYS A 271 9.17 14.30 3.65
C LYS A 271 10.03 14.00 4.87
N VAL A 272 11.33 14.26 4.76
CA VAL A 272 12.30 14.12 5.84
C VAL A 272 11.86 14.94 7.04
N LEU A 273 11.86 14.30 8.21
CA LEU A 273 11.55 14.88 9.50
C LEU A 273 12.83 14.97 10.35
N SER A 274 12.75 15.73 11.44
CA SER A 274 13.86 15.84 12.38
C SER A 274 14.26 14.47 12.93
N GLY A 275 15.56 14.19 12.89
CA GLY A 275 16.15 12.93 13.37
C GLY A 275 16.11 11.77 12.36
N ASP A 276 15.50 11.93 11.18
CA ASP A 276 15.54 10.89 10.16
C ASP A 276 16.95 10.66 9.63
N THR A 277 17.26 9.40 9.35
CA THR A 277 18.44 8.98 8.59
C THR A 277 18.04 8.20 7.33
N LEU A 278 18.91 8.17 6.32
CA LEU A 278 18.72 7.32 5.13
C LEU A 278 18.50 5.86 5.51
N TRP A 279 19.22 5.37 6.54
CA TRP A 279 19.08 3.99 7.03
C TRP A 279 17.69 3.72 7.60
N GLU A 280 17.18 4.60 8.47
CA GLU A 280 15.85 4.42 9.08
C GLU A 280 14.74 4.49 8.03
N ILE A 281 14.84 5.43 7.08
CA ILE A 281 13.85 5.56 6.00
C ILE A 281 13.90 4.33 5.09
N ALA A 282 15.08 3.91 4.64
CA ALA A 282 15.23 2.73 3.78
C ALA A 282 14.68 1.47 4.47
N LYS A 283 15.01 1.27 5.75
CA LYS A 283 14.46 0.19 6.58
C LYS A 283 12.93 0.27 6.68
N LYS A 284 12.38 1.46 6.95
CA LYS A 284 10.94 1.70 7.07
C LYS A 284 10.16 1.34 5.80
N TYR A 285 10.77 1.51 4.63
CA TYR A 285 10.17 1.16 3.34
C TYR A 285 10.60 -0.22 2.81
N GLY A 286 11.44 -0.95 3.53
CA GLY A 286 11.89 -2.28 3.14
C GLY A 286 12.79 -2.29 1.89
N VAL A 287 13.57 -1.23 1.69
CA VAL A 287 14.55 -1.10 0.59
C VAL A 287 15.95 -0.89 1.15
N SER A 288 16.99 -1.11 0.33
CA SER A 288 18.36 -0.76 0.72
C SER A 288 18.62 0.75 0.67
N ILE A 289 19.64 1.21 1.40
CA ILE A 289 20.12 2.60 1.30
C ILE A 289 20.52 2.90 -0.14
N GLU A 290 21.23 1.97 -0.80
CA GLU A 290 21.67 2.14 -2.19
C GLU A 290 20.49 2.35 -3.14
N THR A 291 19.43 1.54 -3.04
CA THR A 291 18.21 1.75 -3.83
C THR A 291 17.61 3.14 -3.55
N LEU A 292 17.49 3.53 -2.29
CA LEU A 292 16.92 4.82 -1.91
C LEU A 292 17.76 5.99 -2.43
N THR A 293 19.09 5.92 -2.31
CA THR A 293 19.99 6.99 -2.72
C THR A 293 20.10 7.11 -4.24
N ASN A 294 20.15 5.98 -4.96
CA ASN A 294 20.16 5.97 -6.42
C ASN A 294 18.90 6.63 -6.99
N LEU A 295 17.72 6.31 -6.43
CA LEU A 295 16.46 6.92 -6.87
C LEU A 295 16.41 8.43 -6.62
N ASN A 296 17.16 8.93 -5.64
CA ASN A 296 17.16 10.32 -5.21
C ASN A 296 18.41 11.10 -5.64
N ASN A 297 19.32 10.50 -6.41
CA ASN A 297 20.61 11.08 -6.77
C ASN A 297 21.40 11.57 -5.54
N LEU A 298 21.39 10.80 -4.46
CA LEU A 298 22.11 11.09 -3.22
C LEU A 298 23.32 10.18 -3.07
N ASN A 299 24.28 10.59 -2.25
CA ASN A 299 25.31 9.70 -1.71
C ASN A 299 24.79 9.03 -0.43
N PRO A 300 25.12 7.74 -0.17
CA PRO A 300 24.82 7.07 1.11
C PRO A 300 25.31 7.78 2.36
N LYS A 301 26.31 8.67 2.25
CA LYS A 301 26.87 9.46 3.36
C LYS A 301 26.26 10.87 3.48
N ASP A 302 25.33 11.23 2.60
CA ASP A 302 24.71 12.55 2.65
C ASP A 302 23.86 12.73 3.91
N PHE A 303 23.90 13.94 4.46
CA PHE A 303 22.99 14.35 5.52
C PHE A 303 21.64 14.76 4.92
N LEU A 304 20.57 14.32 5.55
CA LEU A 304 19.21 14.70 5.15
C LEU A 304 18.83 16.05 5.74
N GLN A 305 18.19 16.91 4.94
CA GLN A 305 17.66 18.18 5.41
C GLN A 305 16.21 18.02 5.84
N VAL A 306 15.84 18.57 7.01
CA VAL A 306 14.44 18.56 7.44
C VAL A 306 13.56 19.25 6.40
N GLY A 307 12.51 18.57 5.97
CA GLY A 307 11.61 19.03 4.92
C GLY A 307 11.99 18.62 3.50
N GLN A 308 13.21 18.08 3.29
CA GLN A 308 13.61 17.47 2.02
C GLN A 308 12.62 16.38 1.62
N ARG A 309 12.31 16.29 0.33
CA ARG A 309 11.42 15.25 -0.21
C ARG A 309 12.24 14.18 -0.91
N LEU A 310 12.09 12.94 -0.45
CA LEU A 310 12.67 11.77 -1.08
C LEU A 310 11.60 11.05 -1.90
N LYS A 311 11.93 10.68 -3.12
CA LYS A 311 11.22 9.64 -3.88
C LYS A 311 11.40 8.31 -3.17
N ILE A 312 10.31 7.56 -3.05
CA ILE A 312 10.32 6.26 -2.38
C ILE A 312 10.02 5.19 -3.42
N PRO A 313 10.86 4.14 -3.52
CA PRO A 313 10.52 2.99 -4.35
C PRO A 313 9.22 2.36 -3.84
N SER A 314 8.26 2.14 -4.72
CA SER A 314 6.90 1.79 -4.33
C SER A 314 6.23 0.90 -5.36
N GLY A 315 5.69 -0.22 -4.88
CA GLY A 315 5.13 -1.23 -5.76
C GLY A 315 6.23 -1.97 -6.52
N THR A 316 5.81 -2.90 -7.37
CA THR A 316 6.74 -3.77 -8.12
C THR A 316 6.25 -3.98 -9.54
N THR A 317 7.18 -4.02 -10.48
CA THR A 317 6.94 -4.56 -11.83
C THR A 317 7.45 -5.98 -11.95
N THR A 318 6.81 -6.80 -12.79
CA THR A 318 7.29 -8.15 -13.07
C THR A 318 8.31 -8.13 -14.20
N TYR A 319 9.48 -8.69 -13.95
CA TYR A 319 10.53 -8.96 -14.93
C TYR A 319 10.66 -10.46 -15.15
N ARG A 320 10.56 -10.91 -16.41
CA ARG A 320 10.79 -12.31 -16.78
C ARG A 320 12.25 -12.52 -17.12
N VAL A 321 12.94 -13.36 -16.33
CA VAL A 321 14.36 -13.70 -16.47
C VAL A 321 14.63 -14.27 -17.87
N LYS A 322 15.67 -13.77 -18.52
CA LYS A 322 16.13 -14.14 -19.85
C LYS A 322 17.46 -14.88 -19.78
N SER A 323 17.85 -15.51 -20.89
CA SER A 323 19.15 -16.18 -21.00
C SER A 323 20.30 -15.19 -20.76
N GLY A 324 21.23 -15.57 -19.88
CA GLY A 324 22.38 -14.76 -19.49
C GLY A 324 22.11 -13.67 -18.46
N ASP A 325 20.89 -13.58 -17.92
CA ASP A 325 20.59 -12.67 -16.82
C ASP A 325 21.29 -13.08 -15.52
N THR A 326 21.71 -12.08 -14.75
CA THR A 326 22.15 -12.24 -13.36
C THR A 326 21.43 -11.20 -12.51
N LEU A 327 21.31 -11.45 -11.20
CA LEU A 327 20.77 -10.45 -10.28
C LEU A 327 21.52 -9.12 -10.38
N TRP A 328 22.83 -9.14 -10.61
CA TRP A 328 23.64 -7.94 -10.81
C TRP A 328 23.23 -7.16 -12.07
N ARG A 329 23.10 -7.82 -13.23
CA ARG A 329 22.70 -7.15 -14.49
C ARG A 329 21.30 -6.55 -14.38
N ILE A 330 20.39 -7.27 -13.72
CA ILE A 330 19.02 -6.82 -13.48
C ILE A 330 19.03 -5.61 -12.53
N ALA A 331 19.72 -5.72 -11.39
CA ALA A 331 19.89 -4.64 -10.42
C ALA A 331 20.40 -3.35 -11.06
N GLN A 332 21.47 -3.43 -11.86
CA GLN A 332 22.03 -2.30 -12.58
C GLN A 332 21.03 -1.67 -13.57
N LYS A 333 20.32 -2.51 -14.34
CA LYS A 333 19.32 -2.06 -15.30
C LYS A 333 18.18 -1.27 -14.67
N TYR A 334 17.75 -1.67 -13.47
CA TYR A 334 16.63 -1.06 -12.77
C TYR A 334 17.04 -0.09 -11.66
N HIS A 335 18.34 0.18 -11.50
CA HIS A 335 18.88 1.04 -10.46
C HIS A 335 18.43 0.65 -9.02
N VAL A 336 18.25 -0.64 -8.77
CA VAL A 336 17.93 -1.21 -7.46
C VAL A 336 19.06 -2.11 -6.98
N SER A 337 19.26 -2.24 -5.67
CA SER A 337 20.24 -3.18 -5.14
C SER A 337 19.80 -4.64 -5.28
N ILE A 338 20.78 -5.55 -5.33
CA ILE A 338 20.54 -7.00 -5.30
C ILE A 338 19.78 -7.40 -4.04
N ASP A 339 20.17 -6.86 -2.87
CA ASP A 339 19.51 -7.13 -1.58
C ASP A 339 18.01 -6.80 -1.62
N THR A 340 17.65 -5.66 -2.21
CA THR A 340 16.25 -5.29 -2.42
C THR A 340 15.51 -6.32 -3.29
N ILE A 341 16.10 -6.75 -4.42
CA ILE A 341 15.48 -7.77 -5.30
C ILE A 341 15.31 -9.10 -4.55
N VAL A 342 16.34 -9.55 -3.85
CA VAL A 342 16.35 -10.81 -3.09
C VAL A 342 15.23 -10.79 -2.03
N LYS A 343 15.13 -9.71 -1.25
CA LYS A 343 14.11 -9.57 -0.20
C LYS A 343 12.69 -9.57 -0.75
N VAL A 344 12.43 -8.82 -1.83
CA VAL A 344 11.10 -8.70 -2.43
C VAL A 344 10.62 -10.02 -3.06
N ASN A 345 11.55 -10.84 -3.53
CA ASN A 345 11.26 -12.11 -4.19
C ASN A 345 11.48 -13.34 -3.30
N HIS A 346 11.90 -13.14 -2.05
CA HIS A 346 12.27 -14.23 -1.12
C HIS A 346 13.27 -15.22 -1.75
N LEU A 347 14.26 -14.71 -2.49
CA LEU A 347 15.26 -15.54 -3.16
C LEU A 347 16.33 -16.02 -2.17
N ASP A 348 16.89 -17.21 -2.44
CA ASP A 348 18.21 -17.54 -1.93
C ASP A 348 19.25 -16.76 -2.76
N PRO A 349 20.04 -15.85 -2.15
CA PRO A 349 21.05 -15.07 -2.87
C PRO A 349 22.14 -15.92 -3.53
N ASN A 350 22.30 -17.18 -3.11
CA ASN A 350 23.27 -18.12 -3.68
C ASN A 350 22.68 -19.00 -4.80
N ALA A 351 21.35 -18.99 -4.98
CA ALA A 351 20.71 -19.77 -6.02
C ALA A 351 20.80 -19.06 -7.39
N TYR A 352 20.95 -19.85 -8.45
CA TYR A 352 20.90 -19.35 -9.82
C TYR A 352 19.48 -18.96 -10.22
N LEU A 353 19.37 -17.88 -11.00
CA LEU A 353 18.12 -17.51 -11.64
C LEU A 353 17.75 -18.51 -12.73
N GLN A 354 16.47 -18.87 -12.79
CA GLN A 354 15.96 -19.78 -13.83
C GLN A 354 15.40 -18.97 -15.01
N ILE A 355 15.73 -19.39 -16.23
CA ILE A 355 15.17 -18.76 -17.44
C ILE A 355 13.65 -18.88 -17.40
N GLY A 356 12.96 -17.76 -17.61
CA GLY A 356 11.51 -17.68 -17.55
C GLY A 356 10.93 -17.45 -16.15
N GLN A 357 11.75 -17.46 -15.10
CA GLN A 357 11.34 -17.07 -13.75
C GLN A 357 10.83 -15.62 -13.75
N ASN A 358 9.73 -15.38 -13.06
CA ASN A 358 9.21 -14.03 -12.85
C ASN A 358 9.81 -13.45 -11.56
N LEU A 359 10.42 -12.28 -11.66
CA LEU A 359 10.94 -11.51 -10.54
C LEU A 359 10.15 -10.21 -10.40
N LEU A 360 9.79 -9.87 -9.17
CA LEU A 360 9.23 -8.58 -8.79
C LEU A 360 10.37 -7.59 -8.55
N ILE A 361 10.37 -6.49 -9.30
CA ILE A 361 11.38 -5.44 -9.22
C ILE A 361 10.72 -4.17 -8.69
N PRO A 362 11.18 -3.61 -7.56
CA PRO A 362 10.65 -2.35 -7.05
C PRO A 362 10.82 -1.19 -8.04
N GLN A 363 9.82 -0.31 -8.10
CA GLN A 363 9.77 0.84 -9.02
C GLN A 363 10.03 2.16 -8.32
#